data_AF-A0A1U7PZG5-F1
#
_entry.id   AF-A0A1U7PZG5-F1
#
_cell.length_a   1.000
_cell.length_b   1.000
_cell.length_c   1.000
_cell.angle_alpha   90.00
_cell.angle_beta   90.00
_cell.angle_gamma   90.00
#
_symmetry.space_group_name_H-M   'P 1'
#
loop_
_entity.id
_entity.type
_entity.pdbx_description
1 polymer ?
#
loop_
_entity_poly.entity_id
_entity_poly.type
_entity_poly.pdbx_seq_one_letter_code
_entity_poly.pdbx_strand_id
1 'polypeptide(L)'
;MGNFINEVKQNYSLNSEIVDQLNKILCIRNYLAHKYFKLHIEKFYSEIGQIEMIKYFCDFIDDTELLDERLKEYYTKYTDKLGLTKEKIEQLVVKMKEQELRRTAVNE
;
A
#
# COMPACT_ATOMS: atom_id res chain seq x y z
N MET A 1 -4.57 -3.26 7.74
CA MET A 1 -3.57 -2.51 6.95
C MET A 1 -2.91 -1.35 7.70
N GLY A 2 -3.55 -0.66 8.65
CA GLY A 2 -2.92 0.44 9.41
C GLY A 2 -1.72 0.02 10.27
N ASN A 3 -1.77 -1.19 10.86
CA ASN A 3 -0.70 -1.70 11.74
C ASN A 3 0.62 -1.97 10.99
N PHE A 4 0.54 -2.47 9.75
CA PHE A 4 1.72 -2.79 8.93
C PHE A 4 2.54 -1.53 8.61
N ILE A 5 1.88 -0.38 8.44
CA ILE A 5 2.55 0.90 8.15
C ILE A 5 3.27 1.44 9.39
N ASN A 6 2.72 1.24 10.59
CA ASN A 6 3.40 1.62 11.82
C ASN A 6 4.62 0.73 12.11
N GLU A 7 4.53 -0.58 11.82
CA GLU A 7 5.68 -1.49 11.92
C GLU A 7 6.78 -1.16 10.90
N VAL A 8 6.39 -0.79 9.68
CA VAL A 8 7.32 -0.33 8.64
C VAL A 8 7.94 1.03 9.01
N LYS A 9 7.21 1.95 9.64
CA LYS A 9 7.76 3.23 10.15
C LYS A 9 8.84 3.04 11.22
N GLN A 10 8.73 2.03 12.07
CA GLN A 10 9.71 1.80 13.14
C GLN A 10 10.96 1.05 12.67
N ASN A 11 10.81 0.15 11.69
CA ASN A 11 11.94 -0.66 11.21
C ASN A 11 12.71 -0.02 10.04
N TYR A 12 12.05 0.85 9.27
CA TYR A 12 12.67 1.54 8.15
C TYR A 12 12.79 3.02 8.52
N SER A 13 13.99 3.57 8.49
CA SER A 13 14.24 5.03 8.53
C SER A 13 13.72 5.70 7.26
N LEU A 14 12.42 5.55 6.99
CA LEU A 14 11.73 6.13 5.85
C LEU A 14 11.76 7.65 6.01
N ASN A 15 12.05 8.33 4.91
CA ASN A 15 12.02 9.78 4.88
C ASN A 15 10.60 10.27 5.26
N SER A 16 10.53 11.30 6.13
CA SER A 16 9.29 11.88 6.64
C SER A 16 8.30 12.24 5.53
N GLU A 17 8.80 12.70 4.38
CA GLU A 17 7.98 13.05 3.21
C GLU A 17 7.20 11.87 2.62
N ILE A 18 7.78 10.67 2.60
CA ILE A 18 7.14 9.45 2.06
C ILE A 18 6.07 8.95 3.02
N VAL A 19 6.35 9.05 4.31
CA VAL A 19 5.39 8.75 5.37
C VAL A 19 4.16 9.67 5.27
N ASP A 20 4.37 10.96 5.00
CA ASP A 20 3.29 11.91 4.81
C ASP A 20 2.49 11.65 3.53
N GLN A 21 3.16 11.32 2.43
CA GLN A 21 2.49 10.90 1.18
C GLN A 21 1.64 9.63 1.40
N LEU A 22 2.18 8.63 2.10
CA LEU A 22 1.46 7.41 2.43
C LEU A 22 0.24 7.68 3.30
N ASN A 23 0.38 8.51 4.33
CA ASN A 23 -0.73 8.94 5.18
C ASN A 23 -1.83 9.65 4.37
N LYS A 24 -1.46 10.52 3.42
CA LYS A 24 -2.42 11.20 2.53
C LYS A 24 -3.20 10.20 1.69
N ILE A 25 -2.53 9.24 1.05
CA ILE A 25 -3.20 8.20 0.25
C ILE A 25 -4.16 7.37 1.10
N LEU A 26 -3.77 6.99 2.32
CA LEU A 26 -4.66 6.27 3.24
C LEU A 26 -5.90 7.09 3.60
N CYS A 27 -5.74 8.39 3.85
CA CYS A 27 -6.85 9.30 4.11
C CYS A 27 -7.79 9.40 2.91
N ILE A 28 -7.26 9.55 1.70
CA ILE A 28 -8.07 9.61 0.47
C ILE A 28 -8.78 8.28 0.23
N ARG A 29 -8.11 7.13 0.39
CA ARG A 29 -8.74 5.80 0.31
C ARG A 29 -9.89 5.65 1.32
N ASN A 30 -9.70 6.08 2.56
CA ASN A 30 -10.76 6.03 3.58
C ASN A 30 -11.92 6.98 3.23
N TYR A 31 -11.61 8.15 2.68
CA TYR A 31 -12.61 9.09 2.20
C TYR A 31 -13.43 8.49 1.05
N LEU A 32 -12.78 7.88 0.06
CA LEU A 32 -13.41 7.16 -1.04
C LEU A 32 -14.33 6.05 -0.55
N ALA A 33 -13.85 5.21 0.37
CA ALA A 33 -14.59 4.07 0.89
C ALA A 33 -15.84 4.45 1.71
N HIS A 34 -15.80 5.57 2.45
CA HIS A 34 -16.83 5.87 3.45
C HIS A 34 -17.69 7.10 3.17
N LYS A 35 -17.15 8.10 2.44
CA LYS A 35 -17.77 9.42 2.33
C LYS A 35 -17.98 9.88 0.90
N TYR A 36 -17.03 9.65 -0.01
CA TYR A 36 -17.03 10.21 -1.36
C TYR A 36 -18.34 9.94 -2.12
N PHE A 37 -18.74 8.67 -2.22
CA PHE A 37 -19.97 8.30 -2.93
C PHE A 37 -21.24 8.85 -2.28
N LYS A 38 -21.26 9.04 -0.96
CA LYS A 38 -22.42 9.63 -0.26
C LYS A 38 -22.55 11.12 -0.54
N LEU A 39 -21.42 11.80 -0.73
CA LEU A 39 -21.33 13.26 -0.91
C LEU A 39 -21.39 13.69 -2.37
N HIS A 40 -21.13 12.78 -3.31
CA HIS A 40 -21.02 13.08 -4.74
C HIS A 40 -21.91 12.19 -5.60
N ILE A 41 -22.97 11.60 -5.02
CA ILE A 41 -23.88 10.74 -5.78
C ILE A 41 -24.59 11.51 -6.90
N GLU A 42 -24.81 12.81 -6.70
CA GLU A 42 -25.40 13.72 -7.67
C GLU A 42 -24.59 13.81 -8.97
N LYS A 43 -23.27 13.60 -8.89
CA LYS A 43 -22.39 13.64 -10.06
C LYS A 43 -22.62 12.48 -11.03
N PHE A 44 -23.18 11.35 -10.57
CA PHE A 44 -23.50 10.22 -11.45
C PHE A 44 -24.60 10.54 -12.46
N TYR A 45 -25.48 11.49 -12.17
CA TYR A 45 -26.64 11.77 -13.02
C TYR A 45 -26.34 12.74 -14.16
N SER A 46 -25.11 13.26 -14.25
CA SER A 46 -24.67 14.15 -15.33
C SER A 46 -23.41 13.61 -15.99
N GLU A 47 -23.31 13.73 -17.32
CA GLU A 47 -22.11 13.31 -18.05
C GLU A 47 -20.86 14.09 -17.60
N ILE A 48 -21.01 15.39 -17.32
CA ILE A 48 -19.93 16.23 -16.81
C ILE A 48 -19.48 15.74 -15.43
N GLY A 49 -20.43 15.45 -14.52
CA GLY A 49 -20.12 14.92 -13.20
C GLY A 49 -19.43 13.56 -13.25
N GLN A 50 -19.84 12.68 -14.16
CA GLN A 50 -19.18 11.39 -14.38
C GLN A 50 -17.73 11.57 -14.84
N ILE A 51 -17.47 12.48 -15.79
CA ILE A 51 -16.11 12.79 -16.26
C ILE A 51 -15.25 13.34 -15.11
N GLU A 52 -15.79 14.23 -14.28
CA GLU A 52 -15.09 14.74 -13.10
C GLU A 52 -14.73 13.64 -12.10
N MET A 53 -15.66 12.70 -11.86
CA MET A 53 -15.42 11.57 -10.98
C MET A 53 -14.34 10.62 -11.53
N ILE A 54 -14.40 10.31 -12.83
CA ILE A 54 -13.40 9.47 -13.49
C ILE A 54 -12.03 10.12 -13.38
N LYS A 55 -11.93 11.42 -13.69
CA LYS A 55 -10.67 12.16 -13.58
C LYS A 55 -10.11 12.09 -12.15
N TYR A 56 -10.95 12.33 -11.14
CA TYR A 56 -10.54 12.23 -9.74
C TYR A 56 -10.00 10.84 -9.37
N PHE A 57 -10.60 9.77 -9.90
CA PHE A 57 -10.11 8.42 -9.68
C PHE A 57 -8.80 8.12 -10.41
N CYS A 58 -8.65 8.59 -11.65
CA CYS A 58 -7.40 8.48 -12.39
C CYS A 58 -6.26 9.19 -11.66
N ASP A 59 -6.48 10.45 -11.24
CA ASP A 59 -5.48 11.22 -10.49
C ASP A 59 -5.08 10.49 -9.19
N PHE A 60 -6.02 9.86 -8.49
CA PHE A 60 -5.73 9.07 -7.30
C PHE A 60 -4.93 7.79 -7.58
N ILE A 61 -5.21 7.12 -8.71
CA ILE A 61 -4.45 5.93 -9.13
C ILE A 61 -3.01 6.34 -9.46
N ASP A 62 -2.83 7.41 -10.25
CA ASP A 62 -1.52 7.92 -10.65
C ASP A 62 -0.67 8.29 -9.42
N ASP A 63 -1.27 8.99 -8.44
CA ASP A 63 -0.60 9.32 -7.17
C ASP A 63 -0.19 8.07 -6.37
N THR A 64 -1.00 7.01 -6.44
CA THR A 64 -0.74 5.75 -5.74
C THR A 64 0.35 4.94 -6.41
N GLU A 65 0.35 4.86 -7.74
CA GLU A 65 1.39 4.18 -8.52
C GLU A 65 2.75 4.86 -8.35
N LEU A 66 2.79 6.20 -8.41
CA LEU A 66 4.01 6.96 -8.19
C LEU A 66 4.61 6.71 -6.78
N LEU A 67 3.75 6.61 -5.76
CA LEU A 67 4.22 6.28 -4.41
C LEU A 67 4.73 4.84 -4.31
N ASP A 68 4.06 3.89 -4.96
CA ASP A 68 4.47 2.48 -4.98
C ASP A 68 5.82 2.30 -5.68
N GLU A 69 6.05 2.97 -6.80
CA GLU A 69 7.36 2.99 -7.48
C GLU A 69 8.46 3.54 -6.56
N ARG A 70 8.21 4.66 -5.88
CA ARG A 70 9.14 5.21 -4.91
C ARG A 70 9.42 4.20 -3.79
N LEU A 71 8.39 3.59 -3.21
CA LEU A 71 8.56 2.59 -2.16
C LEU A 71 9.36 1.37 -2.63
N LYS A 72 9.16 0.90 -3.87
CA LYS A 72 9.94 -0.17 -4.48
C LYS A 72 11.43 0.18 -4.61
N GLU A 73 11.77 1.42 -4.94
CA GLU A 73 13.17 1.85 -4.94
C GLU A 73 13.80 1.80 -3.54
N TYR A 74 13.06 2.25 -2.51
CA TYR A 74 13.54 2.16 -1.13
C TYR A 74 13.73 0.70 -0.71
N TYR A 75 12.77 -0.15 -1.05
CA TYR A 75 12.85 -1.57 -0.78
C TYR A 75 14.08 -2.20 -1.45
N THR A 76 14.30 -1.93 -2.74
CA THR A 76 15.43 -2.46 -3.52
C THR A 76 16.77 -1.99 -2.95
N LYS A 77 16.91 -0.68 -2.69
CA LYS A 77 18.14 -0.11 -2.08
C LYS A 77 18.41 -0.69 -0.69
N TYR A 78 17.36 -0.97 0.07
CA TYR A 78 17.48 -1.56 1.41
C TYR A 78 17.86 -3.04 1.35
N THR A 79 17.24 -3.83 0.46
CA THR A 79 17.59 -5.24 0.25
C THR A 79 19.02 -5.41 -0.27
N ASP A 80 19.47 -4.51 -1.15
CA ASP A 80 20.85 -4.49 -1.64
C ASP A 80 21.85 -4.17 -0.51
N LYS A 81 21.55 -3.18 0.34
CA LYS A 81 22.38 -2.84 1.51
C LYS A 81 22.48 -3.96 2.54
N LEU A 82 21.46 -4.80 2.66
CA LEU A 82 21.43 -5.93 3.58
C LEU A 82 21.96 -7.24 2.97
N GLY A 83 22.34 -7.25 1.69
CA GLY A 83 22.77 -8.47 0.99
C GLY A 83 21.66 -9.55 0.91
N LEU A 84 20.41 -9.11 0.99
CA LEU A 84 19.22 -9.95 0.84
C LEU A 84 18.85 -9.98 -0.65
N THR A 85 19.52 -10.85 -1.41
CA THR A 85 19.09 -11.17 -2.77
C THR A 85 17.66 -11.73 -2.76
N LYS A 86 16.89 -11.49 -3.83
CA LYS A 86 15.51 -12.00 -3.98
C LYS A 86 15.36 -13.48 -3.60
N GLU A 87 16.36 -14.29 -3.93
CA GLU A 87 16.42 -15.73 -3.60
C GLU A 87 16.42 -15.99 -2.08
N LYS A 88 17.12 -15.18 -1.27
CA LYS A 88 17.10 -15.33 0.19
C LYS A 88 15.76 -14.93 0.80
N ILE A 89 15.10 -13.92 0.23
CA ILE A 89 13.78 -13.48 0.69
C ILE A 89 12.74 -14.55 0.36
N GLU A 90 12.78 -15.12 -0.84
CA GLU A 90 11.93 -16.26 -1.20
C GLU A 90 12.17 -17.47 -0.30
N GLN A 91 13.43 -17.82 -0.01
CA GLN A 91 13.75 -18.90 0.92
C GLN A 91 13.22 -18.66 2.34
N LEU A 92 13.23 -17.42 2.82
CA LEU A 92 12.67 -17.04 4.11
C LEU A 92 11.14 -17.13 4.11
N VAL A 93 10.48 -16.64 3.05
CA VAL A 93 9.02 -16.71 2.90
C VAL A 93 8.55 -18.17 2.80
N VAL A 94 9.28 -19.03 2.09
CA VAL A 94 9.01 -20.47 2.01
C VAL A 94 9.17 -21.12 3.38
N LYS A 95 10.26 -20.81 4.12
CA LYS A 95 10.46 -21.33 5.48
C LYS A 95 9.37 -20.88 6.46
N MET A 96 8.91 -19.63 6.36
CA MET A 96 7.80 -19.14 7.19
C MET A 96 6.48 -19.83 6.85
N LYS A 97 6.18 -20.04 5.55
CA LYS A 97 5.01 -20.83 5.12
C LYS A 97 5.06 -22.26 5.65
N GLU A 98 6.20 -22.92 5.58
CA GLU A 98 6.38 -24.28 6.11
C GLU A 98 6.22 -24.34 7.64
N GLN A 99 6.69 -23.32 8.37
CA GLN A 99 6.52 -23.25 9.82
C GLN A 99 5.05 -23.05 10.22
N GLU A 100 4.30 -22.22 9.50
CA GLU A 100 2.88 -22.01 9.76
C GLU A 100 2.04 -23.24 9.39
N LEU A 101 2.35 -23.92 8.27
CA LEU A 101 1.74 -25.21 7.92
C LEU A 101 2.01 -26.30 8.98
N ARG A 102 3.21 -26.33 9.56
CA ARG A 102 3.55 -27.23 10.67
C ARG A 102 2.80 -26.87 11.96
N ARG A 103 2.51 -25.59 12.21
CA ARG A 103 1.72 -25.16 13.37
C ARG A 103 0.25 -25.55 13.25
N THR A 104 -0.35 -25.45 12.07
CA THR A 104 -1.74 -25.90 11.86
C THR A 104 -1.85 -27.43 11.89
N ALA A 105 -0.90 -28.16 11.33
CA ALA A 105 -0.90 -29.63 11.34
C ALA A 105 -0.65 -30.28 12.72
N VAL A 106 -0.12 -29.54 13.70
CA VAL A 106 0.08 -30.01 15.09
C VAL A 106 -1.15 -29.72 15.98
N ASN A 107 -2.11 -28.94 15.48
CA ASN A 107 -3.33 -28.55 16.20
C ASN A 107 -4.60 -29.28 15.68
N GLU A 108 -4.46 -30.30 14.82
CA GLU A 108 -5.51 -31.25 14.42
C GLU A 108 -5.26 -32.62 15.06
#